data_AF-A0A537RI31-F1
#
_entry.id   AF-A0A537RI31-F1
#
_cell.length_a   1.000
_cell.length_b   1.000
_cell.length_c   1.000
_cell.angle_alpha   90.00
_cell.angle_beta   90.00
_cell.angle_gamma   90.00
#
_symmetry.space_group_name_H-M   'P 1'
#
loop_
_entity.id
_entity.type
_entity.pdbx_description
1 polymer ?
#
loop_
_entity_poly.entity_id
_entity_poly.type
_entity_poly.pdbx_seq_one_letter_code
_entity_poly.pdbx_strand_id
1 'polypeptide(L)'
;MRIAQIAPLTEAIPPKLYGGTERVISWLADELVALGHDVVLFASGDSQTSANLEACWPKALRLDGSVRDPNALHMSVLEQVRQRAHDFDVLHFHLDYYPFSLFSRQPTPFVTTLHGRLDLPEHQVVFATFPFIPVVSISDAQRRPVPGAGWIHTIHHGMPERLLTPQPVTPAYFAFLGRISPEKAVDQAIWIAKRCGVPLKIAAKIDAVDRDYFESEIRKLLTPPDVEYIGEINDGEKSSFLSGAMALLAPIAWPEPFGLVLIEAMACGTPVIAFNRGSVPEIVEDGLTGFVVGDEEEAVAAADKLSRLSRGAIRQRFEERFTARRMAREYLVVYRSLIELEALRDRASTSYRSVHRDSRPHSQSRPRRIPSSRVLEEVIHQASAEYVTVGWLTSTLHRHSFGIIMLSLGLLATTPVGSTIPGLILAVMAVQLIVGRGEPVFPHFVMTRRLPTKQILRLGGRAIHVLKYLEKVVHPRWPITFEAAKCAVGIMILLLTAVLLLTPVPLSNVAPAMVISLISLAYVEEDGLLLSLALLGAIILVGIAAAAVWGTIVGAVLISA
;
A
#
# COMPACT_ATOMS: atom_id res chain seq x y z
N MET A 1 16.95 -8.00 25.89
CA MET A 1 17.08 -8.03 24.42
C MET A 1 17.92 -6.85 24.01
N ARG A 2 18.77 -7.04 23.01
CA ARG A 2 19.53 -6.00 22.32
C ARG A 2 18.71 -5.54 21.11
N ILE A 3 18.24 -4.30 21.13
CA ILE A 3 17.28 -3.76 20.17
C ILE A 3 17.92 -2.59 19.43
N ALA A 4 17.95 -2.64 18.10
CA ALA A 4 18.27 -1.46 17.30
C ALA A 4 16.98 -0.71 16.94
N GLN A 5 16.89 0.56 17.30
CA GLN A 5 15.88 1.49 16.76
C GLN A 5 16.55 2.31 15.66
N ILE A 6 16.01 2.29 14.45
CA ILE A 6 16.57 2.99 13.29
C ILE A 6 15.61 4.09 12.87
N ALA A 7 16.02 5.33 13.12
CA ALA A 7 15.22 6.53 12.86
C ALA A 7 15.58 7.19 11.52
N PRO A 8 14.64 7.96 10.92
CA PRO A 8 14.98 8.97 9.93
C PRO A 8 16.03 9.95 10.47
N LEU A 9 16.92 10.42 9.61
CA LEU A 9 17.86 11.49 9.95
C LEU A 9 17.26 12.89 9.76
N THR A 10 16.02 12.99 9.29
CA THR A 10 15.35 14.25 8.94
C THR A 10 15.29 15.21 10.13
N GLU A 11 14.86 14.71 11.30
CA GLU A 11 14.86 15.43 12.58
C GLU A 11 15.78 14.76 13.60
N ALA A 12 16.15 15.52 14.63
CA ALA A 12 16.75 14.96 15.84
C ALA A 12 15.71 14.14 16.61
N ILE A 13 16.16 13.23 17.47
CA ILE A 13 15.31 12.40 18.33
C ILE A 13 15.54 12.79 19.80
N PRO A 14 14.58 13.41 20.51
CA PRO A 14 13.32 13.96 20.01
C PRO A 14 13.54 15.19 19.12
N PRO A 15 12.55 15.56 18.29
CA PRO A 15 12.68 16.69 17.38
C PRO A 15 12.70 18.02 18.15
N LYS A 16 13.56 18.94 17.73
CA LYS A 16 13.68 20.29 18.31
C LYS A 16 12.44 21.17 18.01
N LEU A 17 11.74 20.85 16.93
CA LEU A 17 10.55 21.54 16.45
C LEU A 17 9.45 20.48 16.21
N TYR A 18 8.53 20.75 15.28
CA TYR A 18 7.56 19.77 14.84
C TYR A 18 8.21 18.51 14.21
N GLY A 19 7.80 17.33 14.67
CA GLY A 19 8.12 16.01 14.11
C GLY A 19 7.31 14.92 14.83
N GLY A 20 6.37 14.27 14.15
CA GLY A 20 5.50 13.27 14.77
C GLY A 20 6.19 11.92 14.95
N THR A 21 6.80 11.43 13.87
CA THR A 21 7.51 10.15 13.82
C THR A 21 8.66 10.13 14.82
N GLU A 22 9.55 11.12 14.77
CA GLU A 22 10.76 11.21 15.60
C GLU A 22 10.45 11.33 17.08
N ARG A 23 9.35 11.99 17.41
CA ARG A 23 8.83 12.09 18.77
C ARG A 23 8.37 10.73 19.30
N VAL A 24 7.63 9.97 18.51
CA VAL A 24 7.24 8.60 18.87
C VAL A 24 8.46 7.69 19.01
N ILE A 25 9.45 7.80 18.12
CA ILE A 25 10.68 7.01 18.22
C ILE A 25 11.42 7.30 19.52
N SER A 26 11.54 8.58 19.91
CA SER A 26 12.12 8.97 21.21
C SER A 26 11.39 8.29 22.36
N TRP A 27 10.05 8.38 22.40
CA TRP A 27 9.25 7.78 23.46
C TRP A 27 9.34 6.26 23.50
N LEU A 28 9.38 5.61 22.33
CA LEU A 28 9.53 4.16 22.23
C LEU A 28 10.92 3.71 22.70
N ALA A 29 11.98 4.35 22.21
CA ALA A 29 13.35 4.00 22.55
C ALA A 29 13.61 4.16 24.06
N ASP A 30 13.20 5.30 24.63
CA ASP A 30 13.41 5.57 26.05
C ASP A 30 12.59 4.64 26.95
N GLU A 31 11.36 4.30 26.55
CA GLU A 31 10.54 3.38 27.33
C GLU A 31 11.05 1.93 27.23
N LEU A 32 11.62 1.53 26.09
CA LEU A 32 12.29 0.23 25.98
C LEU A 32 13.50 0.13 26.91
N VAL A 33 14.29 1.21 27.04
CA VAL A 33 15.37 1.31 28.03
C VAL A 33 14.83 1.24 29.45
N ALA A 34 13.76 1.99 29.76
CA ALA A 34 13.11 1.97 31.06
C ALA A 34 12.52 0.59 31.44
N LEU A 35 12.17 -0.24 30.45
CA LEU A 35 11.76 -1.63 30.61
C LEU A 35 12.93 -2.61 30.77
N GLY A 36 14.18 -2.13 30.78
CA GLY A 36 15.39 -2.91 31.04
C GLY A 36 16.01 -3.57 29.80
N HIS A 37 15.72 -3.06 28.60
CA HIS A 37 16.32 -3.54 27.36
C HIS A 37 17.59 -2.75 27.01
N ASP A 38 18.54 -3.41 26.34
CA ASP A 38 19.71 -2.76 25.77
C ASP A 38 19.31 -2.20 24.40
N VAL A 39 19.22 -0.89 24.28
CA VAL A 39 18.70 -0.21 23.09
C VAL A 39 19.81 0.64 22.48
N VAL A 40 20.04 0.46 21.18
CA VAL A 40 20.86 1.37 20.37
C VAL A 40 19.93 2.13 19.43
N LEU A 41 20.02 3.46 19.45
CA LEU A 41 19.29 4.35 18.55
C LEU A 41 20.24 4.82 17.44
N PHE A 42 19.97 4.43 16.20
CA PHE A 42 20.63 4.97 15.01
C PHE A 42 19.87 6.23 14.57
N ALA A 43 20.47 7.40 14.76
CA ALA A 43 19.84 8.69 14.53
C ALA A 43 20.89 9.78 14.22
N SER A 44 20.44 11.05 14.09
CA SER A 44 21.36 12.18 14.01
C SER A 44 22.08 12.41 15.34
N GLY A 45 23.32 12.88 15.28
CA GLY A 45 24.20 13.07 16.44
C GLY A 45 23.78 14.19 17.39
N ASP A 46 22.83 15.04 16.99
CA ASP A 46 22.21 16.04 17.85
C ASP A 46 20.92 15.55 18.55
N SER A 47 20.66 14.24 18.50
CA SER A 47 19.60 13.55 19.25
C SER A 47 19.94 13.43 20.74
N GLN A 48 18.91 13.39 21.59
CA GLN A 48 19.00 13.19 23.03
C GLN A 48 18.09 12.04 23.44
N THR A 49 18.66 10.98 24.00
CA THR A 49 17.93 9.77 24.39
C THR A 49 18.62 9.10 25.57
N SER A 50 17.87 8.29 26.30
CA SER A 50 18.40 7.36 27.30
C SER A 50 19.01 6.09 26.69
N ALA A 51 18.73 5.81 25.41
CA ALA A 51 19.36 4.72 24.66
C ALA A 51 20.82 5.05 24.29
N ASN A 52 21.58 4.03 23.92
CA ASN A 52 22.91 4.22 23.35
C ASN A 52 22.78 4.84 21.95
N LEU A 53 23.19 6.11 21.79
CA LEU A 53 23.09 6.82 20.51
C LEU A 53 24.23 6.42 19.58
N GLU A 54 23.88 5.88 18.42
CA GLU A 54 24.77 5.78 17.26
C GLU A 54 24.53 6.98 16.34
N ALA A 55 25.48 7.92 16.33
CA ALA A 55 25.41 9.14 15.54
C ALA A 55 25.77 8.86 14.07
N CYS A 56 24.77 8.54 13.24
CA CYS A 56 24.98 8.22 11.82
C CYS A 56 25.31 9.44 10.96
N TRP A 57 24.94 10.64 11.42
CA TRP A 57 25.28 11.92 10.82
C TRP A 57 25.32 13.00 11.92
N PRO A 58 26.20 14.03 11.87
CA PRO A 58 26.39 14.93 13.01
C PRO A 58 25.15 15.72 13.48
N LYS A 59 24.20 16.05 12.57
CA LYS A 59 23.02 16.87 12.88
C LYS A 59 21.81 16.49 12.04
N ALA A 60 20.60 16.79 12.50
CA ALA A 60 19.37 16.56 11.74
C ALA A 60 19.41 17.20 10.34
N LEU A 61 19.02 16.44 9.30
CA LEU A 61 19.19 16.83 7.90
C LEU A 61 18.37 18.06 7.52
N ARG A 62 17.17 18.24 8.09
CA ARG A 62 16.32 19.40 7.77
C ARG A 62 16.96 20.72 8.19
N LEU A 63 17.72 20.71 9.28
CA LEU A 63 18.44 21.88 9.78
C LEU A 63 19.86 21.99 9.20
N ASP A 64 20.28 21.02 8.38
CA ASP A 64 21.57 20.98 7.73
C ASP A 64 21.51 21.51 6.30
N GLY A 65 21.59 22.83 6.14
CA GLY A 65 21.60 23.48 4.82
C GLY A 65 22.76 23.08 3.88
N SER A 66 23.72 22.26 4.35
CA SER A 66 24.79 21.72 3.50
C SER A 66 24.39 20.45 2.74
N VAL A 67 23.35 19.74 3.21
CA VAL A 67 22.92 18.45 2.64
C VAL A 67 22.02 18.69 1.43
N ARG A 68 22.41 18.12 0.29
CA ARG A 68 21.66 18.22 -0.98
C ARG A 68 20.90 16.96 -1.37
N ASP A 69 21.39 15.81 -0.91
CA ASP A 69 20.78 14.50 -1.16
C ASP A 69 20.62 13.75 0.17
N PRO A 70 19.46 13.91 0.84
CA PRO A 70 19.16 13.18 2.06
C PRO A 70 19.13 11.65 1.86
N ASN A 71 18.81 11.17 0.66
CA ASN A 71 18.67 9.74 0.40
C ASN A 71 20.03 9.04 0.40
N ALA A 72 21.08 9.70 -0.10
CA ALA A 72 22.44 9.20 -0.02
C ALA A 72 22.88 8.91 1.44
N LEU A 73 22.49 9.78 2.38
CA LEU A 73 22.81 9.61 3.79
C LEU A 73 21.99 8.48 4.43
N HIS A 74 20.70 8.37 4.12
CA HIS A 74 19.89 7.23 4.57
C HIS A 74 20.41 5.89 4.02
N MET A 75 20.87 5.85 2.76
CA MET A 75 21.53 4.66 2.20
C MET A 75 22.80 4.28 2.98
N SER A 76 23.59 5.25 3.43
CA SER A 76 24.74 5.00 4.31
C SER A 76 24.32 4.42 5.67
N VAL A 77 23.24 4.95 6.29
CA VAL A 77 22.69 4.41 7.55
C VAL A 77 22.32 2.94 7.40
N LEU A 78 21.64 2.56 6.32
CA LEU A 78 21.25 1.17 6.10
C LEU A 78 22.47 0.22 6.06
N GLU A 79 23.57 0.62 5.42
CA GLU A 79 24.80 -0.17 5.40
C GLU A 79 25.49 -0.23 6.76
N GLN A 80 25.54 0.89 7.50
CA GLN A 80 26.09 0.91 8.87
C GLN A 80 25.32 -0.04 9.79
N VAL A 81 23.99 -0.02 9.73
CA VAL A 81 23.12 -0.93 10.47
C VAL A 81 23.36 -2.38 10.02
N ARG A 82 23.48 -2.63 8.71
CA ARG A 82 23.74 -3.98 8.18
C ARG A 82 25.07 -4.55 8.66
N GLN A 83 26.12 -3.75 8.75
CA GLN A 83 27.44 -4.18 9.25
C GLN A 83 27.37 -4.67 10.70
N ARG A 84 26.48 -4.07 11.50
CA ARG A 84 26.31 -4.36 12.93
C ARG A 84 25.05 -5.16 13.25
N ALA A 85 24.32 -5.64 12.24
CA ALA A 85 23.04 -6.31 12.43
C ALA A 85 23.11 -7.52 13.37
N HIS A 86 24.25 -8.21 13.40
CA HIS A 86 24.50 -9.38 14.25
C HIS A 86 24.72 -9.04 15.73
N ASP A 87 24.93 -7.76 16.08
CA ASP A 87 25.03 -7.29 17.46
C ASP A 87 23.66 -7.25 18.15
N PHE A 88 22.58 -7.34 17.39
CA PHE A 88 21.21 -7.13 17.86
C PHE A 88 20.37 -8.41 17.77
N ASP A 89 19.39 -8.52 18.67
CA ASP A 89 18.40 -9.59 18.63
C ASP A 89 17.26 -9.23 17.65
N VAL A 90 16.97 -7.92 17.47
CA VAL A 90 15.97 -7.41 16.53
C VAL A 90 16.32 -6.00 16.04
N LEU A 91 15.99 -5.71 14.78
CA LEU A 91 16.09 -4.39 14.18
C LEU A 91 14.69 -3.79 13.95
N HIS A 92 14.46 -2.57 14.42
CA HIS A 92 13.19 -1.87 14.22
C HIS A 92 13.39 -0.59 13.41
N PHE A 93 12.85 -0.57 12.19
CA PHE A 93 12.99 0.54 11.27
C PHE A 93 11.78 1.46 11.26
N HIS A 94 12.06 2.75 11.13
CA HIS A 94 11.08 3.82 10.92
C HIS A 94 11.36 4.58 9.61
N LEU A 95 11.95 3.89 8.63
CA LEU A 95 12.41 4.42 7.33
C LEU A 95 11.51 3.96 6.16
N ASP A 96 10.22 3.80 6.42
CA ASP A 96 9.26 3.22 5.47
C ASP A 96 9.83 1.95 4.80
N TYR A 97 9.81 1.88 3.47
CA TYR A 97 10.22 0.71 2.70
C TYR A 97 11.72 0.61 2.39
N TYR A 98 12.54 1.58 2.84
CA TYR A 98 13.99 1.63 2.57
C TYR A 98 14.74 0.35 2.97
N PRO A 99 14.47 -0.29 4.13
CA PRO A 99 15.22 -1.48 4.53
C PRO A 99 14.85 -2.76 3.76
N PHE A 100 13.73 -2.80 3.02
CA PHE A 100 13.13 -4.06 2.55
C PHE A 100 14.08 -4.89 1.69
N SER A 101 14.73 -4.27 0.71
CA SER A 101 15.64 -5.01 -0.17
C SER A 101 16.86 -5.53 0.59
N LEU A 102 17.53 -4.70 1.39
CA LEU A 102 18.78 -5.10 2.04
C LEU A 102 18.56 -6.12 3.16
N PHE A 103 17.58 -5.86 4.03
CA PHE A 103 17.39 -6.63 5.27
C PHE A 103 16.54 -7.90 5.08
N SER A 104 15.77 -8.02 3.99
CA SER A 104 15.13 -9.30 3.60
C SER A 104 16.13 -10.44 3.36
N ARG A 105 17.41 -10.11 3.20
CA ARG A 105 18.51 -11.05 2.92
C ARG A 105 19.48 -11.21 4.09
N GLN A 106 19.13 -10.66 5.25
CA GLN A 106 19.94 -10.77 6.47
C GLN A 106 19.28 -11.74 7.46
N PRO A 107 20.07 -12.43 8.31
CA PRO A 107 19.55 -13.38 9.28
C PRO A 107 18.92 -12.69 10.50
N THR A 108 19.33 -11.46 10.84
CA THR A 108 18.78 -10.75 11.99
C THR A 108 17.32 -10.39 11.74
N PRO A 109 16.38 -10.79 12.62
CA PRO A 109 14.98 -10.41 12.49
C PRO A 109 14.81 -8.89 12.48
N PHE A 110 13.93 -8.40 11.62
CA PHE A 110 13.59 -6.99 11.59
C PHE A 110 12.10 -6.77 11.41
N VAL A 111 11.65 -5.56 11.73
CA VAL A 111 10.29 -5.07 11.49
C VAL A 111 10.35 -3.60 11.12
N THR A 112 9.39 -3.14 10.33
CA THR A 112 9.22 -1.72 10.01
C THR A 112 7.88 -1.22 10.54
N THR A 113 7.88 -0.08 11.22
CA THR A 113 6.65 0.68 11.49
C THR A 113 6.45 1.74 10.41
N LEU A 114 5.26 1.75 9.80
CA LEU A 114 4.90 2.72 8.76
C LEU A 114 4.16 3.89 9.41
N HIS A 115 4.63 5.12 9.18
CA HIS A 115 4.04 6.33 9.79
C HIS A 115 3.29 7.21 8.78
N GLY A 116 3.73 7.19 7.53
CA GLY A 116 3.23 8.07 6.49
C GLY A 116 1.97 7.58 5.78
N ARG A 117 1.68 8.27 4.67
CA ARG A 117 0.65 7.90 3.70
C ARG A 117 1.00 6.60 3.00
N LEU A 118 0.02 5.72 2.82
CA LEU A 118 0.18 4.47 2.06
C LEU A 118 -0.70 4.42 0.79
N ASP A 119 -1.44 5.48 0.51
CA ASP A 119 -2.39 5.59 -0.60
C ASP A 119 -1.78 6.08 -1.92
N LEU A 120 -0.46 6.28 -1.96
CA LEU A 120 0.24 6.61 -3.20
C LEU A 120 0.40 5.37 -4.10
N PRO A 121 0.22 5.50 -5.43
CA PRO A 121 0.33 4.37 -6.36
C PRO A 121 1.66 3.62 -6.28
N GLU A 122 2.77 4.33 -6.04
CA GLU A 122 4.12 3.79 -5.96
C GLU A 122 4.27 2.81 -4.79
N HIS A 123 3.58 3.06 -3.68
CA HIS A 123 3.61 2.18 -2.52
C HIS A 123 3.03 0.80 -2.85
N GLN A 124 1.99 0.72 -3.68
CA GLN A 124 1.42 -0.57 -4.09
C GLN A 124 2.44 -1.46 -4.80
N VAL A 125 3.29 -0.88 -5.66
CA VAL A 125 4.36 -1.61 -6.36
C VAL A 125 5.38 -2.18 -5.37
N VAL A 126 5.77 -1.36 -4.38
CA VAL A 126 6.73 -1.77 -3.34
C VAL A 126 6.16 -2.90 -2.48
N PHE A 127 4.96 -2.75 -1.94
CA PHE A 127 4.37 -3.75 -1.05
C PHE A 127 3.93 -5.04 -1.77
N ALA A 128 3.61 -4.97 -3.06
CA ALA A 128 3.40 -6.17 -3.89
C ALA A 128 4.71 -6.92 -4.19
N THR A 129 5.84 -6.21 -4.23
CA THR A 129 7.18 -6.82 -4.42
C THR A 129 7.68 -7.49 -3.14
N PHE A 130 7.33 -6.92 -1.98
CA PHE A 130 7.80 -7.35 -0.67
C PHE A 130 6.65 -7.76 0.29
N PRO A 131 5.72 -8.65 -0.12
CA PRO A 131 4.51 -8.95 0.68
C PRO A 131 4.81 -9.76 1.96
N PHE A 132 6.02 -10.31 2.05
CA PHE A 132 6.48 -11.15 3.17
C PHE A 132 7.27 -10.38 4.23
N ILE A 133 7.52 -9.08 4.04
CA ILE A 133 8.25 -8.29 5.01
C ILE A 133 7.33 -7.94 6.18
N PRO A 134 7.72 -8.24 7.43
CA PRO A 134 6.93 -7.91 8.60
C PRO A 134 6.84 -6.39 8.78
N VAL A 135 5.62 -5.88 8.75
CA VAL A 135 5.32 -4.46 8.97
C VAL A 135 4.27 -4.26 10.06
N VAL A 136 4.42 -3.18 10.82
CA VAL A 136 3.48 -2.71 11.83
C VAL A 136 2.80 -1.44 11.32
N SER A 137 1.48 -1.42 11.42
CA SER A 137 0.68 -0.22 11.16
C SER A 137 0.42 0.54 12.46
N ILE A 138 0.20 1.85 12.33
CA ILE A 138 -0.12 2.72 13.47
C ILE A 138 -1.64 2.93 13.63
N SER A 139 -2.43 2.36 12.71
CA SER A 139 -3.89 2.21 12.77
C SER A 139 -4.35 1.16 11.75
N ASP A 140 -5.51 0.54 12.00
CA ASP A 140 -6.10 -0.40 11.04
C ASP A 140 -6.51 0.31 9.74
N ALA A 141 -6.93 1.57 9.83
CA ALA A 141 -7.23 2.42 8.70
C ALA A 141 -6.05 2.61 7.75
N GLN A 142 -4.83 2.73 8.28
CA GLN A 142 -3.61 2.89 7.48
C GLN A 142 -3.33 1.68 6.59
N ARG A 143 -3.83 0.49 6.94
CA ARG A 143 -3.58 -0.77 6.20
C ARG A 143 -4.36 -0.86 4.88
N ARG A 144 -5.50 -0.18 4.80
CA ARG A 144 -6.46 -0.30 3.70
C ARG A 144 -5.87 -0.07 2.29
N PRO A 145 -4.97 0.92 2.08
CA PRO A 145 -4.44 1.16 0.74
C PRO A 145 -3.46 0.09 0.23
N VAL A 146 -2.84 -0.68 1.13
CA VAL A 146 -1.87 -1.74 0.80
C VAL A 146 -2.19 -3.04 1.56
N PRO A 147 -3.33 -3.68 1.24
CA PRO A 147 -3.82 -4.84 2.01
C PRO A 147 -2.92 -6.07 1.88
N GLY A 148 -2.10 -6.16 0.83
CA GLY A 148 -1.16 -7.25 0.58
C GLY A 148 0.21 -7.11 1.27
N ALA A 149 0.43 -6.05 2.04
CA ALA A 149 1.66 -5.93 2.83
C ALA A 149 1.70 -6.97 3.96
N GLY A 150 2.91 -7.30 4.44
CA GLY A 150 3.13 -8.28 5.51
C GLY A 150 2.75 -7.77 6.90
N TRP A 151 1.53 -7.31 7.07
CA TRP A 151 0.99 -6.79 8.32
C TRP A 151 1.00 -7.84 9.42
N ILE A 152 1.82 -7.64 10.44
CA ILE A 152 1.90 -8.55 11.59
C ILE A 152 1.19 -8.01 12.84
N HIS A 153 1.02 -6.69 12.95
CA HIS A 153 0.32 -6.06 14.07
C HIS A 153 -0.14 -4.63 13.70
N THR A 154 -1.14 -4.15 14.42
CA THR A 154 -1.52 -2.73 14.50
C THR A 154 -1.16 -2.23 15.89
N ILE A 155 -0.21 -1.30 16.02
CA ILE A 155 0.20 -0.73 17.30
C ILE A 155 -0.06 0.76 17.27
N HIS A 156 -1.13 1.18 17.94
CA HIS A 156 -1.46 2.59 18.13
C HIS A 156 -0.31 3.31 18.84
N HIS A 157 0.03 4.53 18.41
CA HIS A 157 1.06 5.31 19.09
C HIS A 157 0.70 5.58 20.55
N GLY A 158 1.73 5.76 21.36
CA GLY A 158 1.60 6.20 22.74
C GLY A 158 2.61 7.29 23.06
N MET A 159 2.32 8.06 24.09
CA MET A 159 3.17 9.14 24.60
C MET A 159 3.46 8.95 26.11
N PRO A 160 4.51 9.57 26.67
CA PRO A 160 4.82 9.42 28.08
C PRO A 160 3.63 9.87 28.94
N GLU A 161 3.26 9.03 29.90
CA GLU A 161 2.04 9.16 30.70
C GLU A 161 1.89 10.55 31.35
N ARG A 162 3.02 11.15 31.75
CA ARG A 162 3.08 12.42 32.48
C ARG A 162 3.61 13.58 31.64
N LEU A 163 3.79 13.41 30.33
CA LEU A 163 4.22 14.51 29.45
C LEU A 163 3.19 15.63 29.43
N LEU A 164 1.91 15.27 29.29
CA LEU A 164 0.78 16.18 29.40
C LEU A 164 -0.16 15.70 30.50
N THR A 165 -0.69 16.62 31.29
CA THR A 165 -1.58 16.31 32.41
C THR A 165 -2.71 17.33 32.52
N PRO A 166 -3.92 16.91 32.95
CA PRO A 166 -5.03 17.83 33.17
C PRO A 166 -4.64 18.91 34.18
N GLN A 167 -4.95 20.17 33.86
CA GLN A 167 -4.74 21.33 34.72
C GLN A 167 -6.06 21.85 35.32
N PRO A 168 -6.06 22.43 36.53
CA PRO A 168 -7.25 22.97 37.16
C PRO A 168 -7.63 24.34 36.56
N VAL A 169 -8.11 24.33 35.33
CA VAL A 169 -8.56 25.52 34.59
C VAL A 169 -10.02 25.35 34.13
N THR A 170 -10.76 26.46 34.06
CA THR A 170 -12.13 26.43 33.55
C THR A 170 -12.09 26.43 32.02
N PRO A 171 -12.68 25.42 31.34
CA PRO A 171 -12.73 25.39 29.89
C PRO A 171 -13.54 26.56 29.32
N ALA A 172 -13.01 27.28 28.33
CA ALA A 172 -13.62 28.53 27.84
C ALA A 172 -13.62 28.72 26.31
N TYR A 173 -12.91 27.87 25.57
CA TYR A 173 -12.75 28.00 24.12
C TYR A 173 -12.69 26.64 23.44
N PHE A 174 -12.87 26.59 22.12
CA PHE A 174 -12.41 25.47 21.31
C PHE A 174 -10.94 25.61 20.96
N ALA A 175 -10.21 24.51 20.98
CA ALA A 175 -8.81 24.46 20.56
C ALA A 175 -8.69 23.86 19.16
N PHE A 176 -7.78 24.41 18.37
CA PHE A 176 -7.17 23.74 17.23
C PHE A 176 -5.67 23.63 17.50
N LEU A 177 -5.11 22.43 17.32
CA LEU A 177 -3.69 22.16 17.51
C LEU A 177 -3.13 21.41 16.30
N GLY A 178 -2.07 21.92 15.67
CA GLY A 178 -1.41 21.21 14.58
C GLY A 178 -0.64 22.09 13.60
N ARG A 179 -0.80 21.81 12.31
CA ARG A 179 -0.24 22.62 11.21
C ARG A 179 -1.35 23.37 10.52
N ILE A 180 -1.07 24.60 10.07
CA ILE A 180 -1.93 25.30 9.14
C ILE A 180 -1.63 24.74 7.74
N SER A 181 -2.47 23.79 7.31
CA SER A 181 -2.42 23.24 5.97
C SER A 181 -3.82 22.84 5.51
N PRO A 182 -4.08 22.73 4.19
CA PRO A 182 -5.39 22.33 3.68
C PRO A 182 -5.87 20.98 4.24
N GLU A 183 -4.94 20.04 4.45
CA GLU A 183 -5.24 18.70 4.99
C GLU A 183 -5.80 18.73 6.41
N LYS A 184 -5.47 19.77 7.19
CA LYS A 184 -5.94 19.93 8.58
C LYS A 184 -7.21 20.78 8.68
N ALA A 185 -7.62 21.43 7.58
CA ALA A 185 -8.88 22.15 7.42
C ALA A 185 -9.21 23.11 8.59
N VAL A 186 -8.27 24.01 8.90
CA VAL A 186 -8.45 24.96 10.03
C VAL A 186 -9.62 25.92 9.79
N ASP A 187 -9.96 26.18 8.53
CA ASP A 187 -11.15 26.91 8.10
C ASP A 187 -12.44 26.27 8.64
N GLN A 188 -12.56 24.94 8.56
CA GLN A 188 -13.70 24.19 9.08
C GLN A 188 -13.81 24.34 10.61
N ALA A 189 -12.68 24.30 11.32
CA ALA A 189 -12.66 24.53 12.78
C ALA A 189 -13.17 25.94 13.13
N ILE A 190 -12.79 26.95 12.34
CA ILE A 190 -13.25 28.33 12.48
C ILE A 190 -14.77 28.42 12.27
N TRP A 191 -15.31 27.77 11.23
CA TRP A 191 -16.74 27.78 10.95
C TRP A 191 -17.56 27.09 12.05
N ILE A 192 -17.11 25.93 12.53
CA ILE A 192 -17.73 25.22 13.64
C ILE A 192 -17.79 26.12 14.88
N ALA A 193 -16.66 26.74 15.25
CA ALA A 193 -16.58 27.61 16.41
C ALA A 193 -17.51 28.83 16.30
N LYS A 194 -17.53 29.50 15.15
CA LYS A 194 -18.43 30.64 14.87
C LYS A 194 -19.90 30.23 14.97
N ARG A 195 -20.28 29.08 14.43
CA ARG A 195 -21.67 28.57 14.50
C ARG A 195 -22.09 28.20 15.92
N CYS A 196 -21.16 27.73 16.75
CA CYS A 196 -21.41 27.45 18.15
C CYS A 196 -21.41 28.71 19.04
N GLY A 197 -20.93 29.85 18.53
CA GLY A 197 -20.72 31.06 19.34
C GLY A 197 -19.66 30.88 20.43
N VAL A 198 -18.67 30.01 20.21
CA VAL A 198 -17.59 29.71 21.15
C VAL A 198 -16.27 30.24 20.59
N PRO A 199 -15.43 30.94 21.36
CA PRO A 199 -14.13 31.39 20.90
C PRO A 199 -13.24 30.22 20.46
N LEU A 200 -12.46 30.39 19.40
CA LEU A 200 -11.47 29.43 18.91
C LEU A 200 -10.06 29.95 19.12
N LYS A 201 -9.20 29.13 19.73
CA LYS A 201 -7.76 29.36 19.78
C LYS A 201 -7.03 28.36 18.91
N ILE A 202 -6.16 28.88 18.05
CA ILE A 202 -5.41 28.12 17.04
C ILE A 202 -3.94 28.15 17.42
N ALA A 203 -3.45 27.05 18.00
CA ALA A 203 -2.03 26.78 18.17
C ALA A 203 -1.54 25.96 16.98
N ALA A 204 -0.87 26.60 16.03
CA ALA A 204 -0.41 25.90 14.86
C ALA A 204 0.88 26.45 14.29
N LYS A 205 1.65 25.55 13.67
CA LYS A 205 2.81 25.92 12.86
C LYS A 205 2.38 26.23 11.42
N ILE A 206 3.05 27.20 10.80
CA ILE A 206 2.94 27.49 9.37
C ILE A 206 4.24 27.06 8.69
N ASP A 207 4.19 26.00 7.88
CA ASP A 207 5.33 25.58 7.08
C ASP A 207 5.54 26.54 5.90
N ALA A 208 6.77 26.60 5.36
CA ALA A 208 7.09 27.49 4.24
C ALA A 208 6.20 27.22 3.01
N VAL A 209 5.86 25.94 2.78
CA VAL A 209 5.00 25.50 1.67
C VAL A 209 3.53 25.90 1.86
N ASP A 210 3.09 26.15 3.08
CA ASP A 210 1.70 26.46 3.43
C ASP A 210 1.47 27.97 3.67
N ARG A 211 2.51 28.80 3.47
CA ARG A 211 2.44 30.25 3.73
C ARG A 211 1.40 30.95 2.86
N ASP A 212 1.32 30.59 1.58
CA ASP A 212 0.35 31.19 0.65
C ASP A 212 -1.09 30.84 1.03
N TYR A 213 -1.33 29.59 1.47
CA TYR A 213 -2.63 29.16 1.99
C TYR A 213 -3.02 29.95 3.25
N PHE A 214 -2.09 30.13 4.18
CA PHE A 214 -2.34 30.94 5.37
C PHE A 214 -2.73 32.38 5.02
N GLU A 215 -1.93 33.06 4.19
CA GLU A 215 -2.14 34.47 3.86
C GLU A 215 -3.43 34.71 3.05
N SER A 216 -3.73 33.83 2.08
CA SER A 216 -4.85 34.01 1.16
C SER A 216 -6.20 33.52 1.71
N GLU A 217 -6.21 32.46 2.52
CA GLU A 217 -7.44 31.80 2.97
C GLU A 217 -7.70 31.96 4.46
N ILE A 218 -6.69 31.72 5.31
CA ILE A 218 -6.90 31.62 6.76
C ILE A 218 -6.83 32.98 7.46
N ARG A 219 -5.87 33.83 7.10
CA ARG A 219 -5.60 35.09 7.79
C ARG A 219 -6.82 36.01 7.87
N LYS A 220 -7.62 36.06 6.80
CA LYS A 220 -8.86 36.87 6.73
C LYS A 220 -10.00 36.34 7.61
N LEU A 221 -9.92 35.08 8.07
CA LEU A 221 -10.92 34.46 8.94
C LEU A 221 -10.61 34.67 10.43
N LEU A 222 -9.37 35.05 10.75
CA LEU A 222 -8.93 35.39 12.11
C LEU A 222 -9.58 36.69 12.56
N THR A 223 -10.35 36.62 13.65
CA THR A 223 -11.16 37.72 14.17
C THR A 223 -11.06 37.74 15.69
N PRO A 224 -9.93 38.18 16.27
CA PRO A 224 -9.76 38.20 17.72
C PRO A 224 -10.79 39.12 18.41
N PRO A 225 -11.32 38.75 19.59
CA PRO A 225 -10.95 37.58 20.38
C PRO A 225 -11.66 36.26 19.98
N ASP A 226 -12.64 36.31 19.07
CA ASP A 226 -13.48 35.16 18.72
C ASP A 226 -12.69 34.06 17.99
N VAL A 227 -11.73 34.44 17.16
CA VAL A 227 -10.81 33.51 16.47
C VAL A 227 -9.38 34.04 16.61
N GLU A 228 -8.63 33.43 17.53
CA GLU A 228 -7.29 33.84 17.93
C GLU A 228 -6.24 32.84 17.42
N TYR A 229 -5.27 33.32 16.63
CA TYR A 229 -4.08 32.55 16.28
C TYR A 229 -2.95 32.87 17.25
N ILE A 230 -2.54 31.87 18.04
CA ILE A 230 -1.55 32.03 19.11
C ILE A 230 -0.13 31.62 18.69
N GLY A 231 0.03 31.07 17.48
CA GLY A 231 1.33 30.60 16.97
C GLY A 231 1.63 29.15 17.36
N GLU A 232 2.92 28.78 17.26
CA GLU A 232 3.41 27.47 17.68
C GLU A 232 3.63 27.45 19.20
N ILE A 233 3.09 26.43 19.88
CA ILE A 233 3.26 26.23 21.32
C ILE A 233 4.14 25.02 21.59
N ASN A 234 4.93 25.09 22.66
CA ASN A 234 5.77 23.98 23.10
C ASN A 234 5.01 23.01 24.04
N ASP A 235 5.65 21.89 24.38
CA ASP A 235 5.03 20.86 25.22
C ASP A 235 4.68 21.32 26.65
N GLY A 236 5.42 22.31 27.18
CA GLY A 236 5.11 22.92 28.49
C GLY A 236 3.84 23.78 28.46
N GLU A 237 3.51 24.37 27.32
CA GLU A 237 2.32 25.20 27.13
C GLU A 237 1.07 24.37 26.80
N LYS A 238 1.24 23.22 26.12
CA LYS A 238 0.14 22.35 25.67
C LYS A 238 -0.80 21.91 26.78
N SER A 239 -0.29 21.57 27.97
CA SER A 239 -1.15 21.10 29.08
C SER A 239 -2.17 22.16 29.50
N SER A 240 -1.73 23.42 29.64
CA SER A 240 -2.61 24.54 29.97
C SER A 240 -3.58 24.85 28.83
N PHE A 241 -3.05 24.90 27.60
CA PHE A 241 -3.84 25.17 26.40
C PHE A 241 -4.98 24.15 26.20
N LEU A 242 -4.65 22.85 26.20
CA LEU A 242 -5.64 21.82 25.97
C LEU A 242 -6.60 21.70 27.16
N SER A 243 -6.13 21.82 28.40
CA SER A 243 -7.02 21.77 29.58
C SER A 243 -8.03 22.93 29.60
N GLY A 244 -7.65 24.10 29.08
CA GLY A 244 -8.52 25.27 28.96
C GLY A 244 -9.53 25.18 27.81
N ALA A 245 -9.44 24.14 26.97
CA ALA A 245 -10.35 23.94 25.86
C ALA A 245 -11.59 23.12 26.28
N MET A 246 -12.76 23.58 25.83
CA MET A 246 -14.03 22.83 25.90
C MET A 246 -13.95 21.56 25.07
N ALA A 247 -13.34 21.65 23.89
CA ALA A 247 -12.97 20.52 23.04
C ALA A 247 -11.82 20.90 22.10
N LEU A 248 -11.05 19.90 21.67
CA LEU A 248 -10.20 19.99 20.49
C LEU A 248 -11.06 19.76 19.25
N LEU A 249 -11.03 20.69 18.30
CA LEU A 249 -11.60 20.51 16.96
C LEU A 249 -10.54 19.94 16.02
N ALA A 250 -10.82 18.77 15.45
CA ALA A 250 -9.96 18.10 14.48
C ALA A 250 -10.74 17.73 13.21
N PRO A 251 -11.14 18.73 12.39
CA PRO A 251 -11.89 18.52 11.15
C PRO A 251 -10.99 18.01 10.01
N ILE A 252 -10.11 17.05 10.31
CA ILE A 252 -9.04 16.58 9.44
C ILE A 252 -9.65 16.09 8.11
N ALA A 253 -9.16 16.62 6.98
CA ALA A 253 -9.73 16.41 5.65
C ALA A 253 -9.03 15.32 4.81
N TRP A 254 -8.06 14.62 5.40
CA TRP A 254 -7.29 13.54 4.76
C TRP A 254 -7.35 12.26 5.61
N PRO A 255 -6.98 11.07 5.06
CA PRO A 255 -7.02 9.82 5.82
C PRO A 255 -5.89 9.77 6.85
N GLU A 256 -6.07 10.47 7.98
CA GLU A 256 -5.10 10.59 9.07
C GLU A 256 -4.62 9.22 9.58
N PRO A 257 -3.31 8.90 9.51
CA PRO A 257 -2.76 7.62 9.94
C PRO A 257 -2.89 7.38 11.44
N PHE A 258 -2.80 8.43 12.27
CA PHE A 258 -3.01 8.34 13.72
C PHE A 258 -3.56 9.66 14.31
N GLY A 259 -2.80 10.75 14.24
CA GLY A 259 -3.20 12.01 14.85
C GLY A 259 -2.84 12.09 16.34
N LEU A 260 -1.55 12.36 16.62
CA LEU A 260 -1.04 12.51 17.99
C LEU A 260 -1.79 13.56 18.80
N VAL A 261 -2.24 14.65 18.16
CA VAL A 261 -3.00 15.73 18.81
C VAL A 261 -4.29 15.23 19.48
N LEU A 262 -4.89 14.15 18.97
CA LEU A 262 -6.09 13.56 19.55
C LEU A 262 -5.77 12.96 20.92
N ILE A 263 -4.67 12.19 21.02
CA ILE A 263 -4.25 11.59 22.29
C ILE A 263 -3.62 12.62 23.24
N GLU A 264 -3.03 13.71 22.73
CA GLU A 264 -2.58 14.85 23.54
C GLU A 264 -3.76 15.54 24.23
N ALA A 265 -4.86 15.76 23.51
CA ALA A 265 -6.10 16.29 24.09
C ALA A 265 -6.66 15.32 25.14
N MET A 266 -6.72 14.03 24.83
CA MET A 266 -7.19 13.02 25.80
C MET A 266 -6.31 12.97 27.05
N ALA A 267 -4.99 13.12 26.92
CA ALA A 267 -4.06 13.21 28.04
C ALA A 267 -4.34 14.42 28.96
N CYS A 268 -4.95 15.49 28.44
CA CYS A 268 -5.38 16.64 29.24
C CYS A 268 -6.84 16.52 29.73
N GLY A 269 -7.49 15.38 29.48
CA GLY A 269 -8.90 15.15 29.74
C GLY A 269 -9.82 15.99 28.85
N THR A 270 -9.32 16.47 27.71
CA THR A 270 -10.05 17.35 26.79
C THR A 270 -10.81 16.51 25.77
N PRO A 271 -12.13 16.69 25.63
CA PRO A 271 -12.91 16.07 24.58
C PRO A 271 -12.41 16.41 23.18
N VAL A 272 -12.63 15.51 22.23
CA VAL A 272 -12.29 15.73 20.82
C VAL A 272 -13.56 15.73 19.97
N ILE A 273 -13.72 16.69 19.07
CA ILE A 273 -14.70 16.61 17.98
C ILE A 273 -13.90 16.47 16.69
N ALA A 274 -14.02 15.34 16.01
CA ALA A 274 -13.18 15.01 14.87
C ALA A 274 -13.98 14.45 13.69
N PHE A 275 -13.58 14.81 12.47
CA PHE A 275 -14.19 14.25 11.27
C PHE A 275 -13.81 12.77 11.10
N ASN A 276 -14.76 11.95 10.62
CA ASN A 276 -14.58 10.51 10.44
C ASN A 276 -13.64 10.19 9.26
N ARG A 277 -12.34 10.43 9.47
CA ARG A 277 -11.28 10.19 8.48
C ARG A 277 -10.15 9.37 9.08
N GLY A 278 -9.62 8.44 8.28
CA GLY A 278 -8.46 7.64 8.66
C GLY A 278 -8.70 6.86 9.97
N SER A 279 -7.82 7.09 10.93
CA SER A 279 -7.74 6.45 12.25
C SER A 279 -8.59 7.13 13.34
N VAL A 280 -9.26 8.24 13.06
CA VAL A 280 -10.09 8.96 14.04
C VAL A 280 -11.05 8.05 14.82
N PRO A 281 -11.86 7.17 14.18
CA PRO A 281 -12.77 6.28 14.92
C PRO A 281 -12.05 5.18 15.72
N GLU A 282 -10.76 4.95 15.50
CA GLU A 282 -9.95 4.03 16.32
C GLU A 282 -9.47 4.70 17.61
N ILE A 283 -9.36 6.04 17.63
CA ILE A 283 -8.80 6.79 18.76
C ILE A 283 -9.90 7.43 19.59
N VAL A 284 -10.84 8.10 18.92
CA VAL A 284 -11.97 8.79 19.55
C VAL A 284 -13.13 7.79 19.71
N GLU A 285 -13.48 7.49 20.96
CA GLU A 285 -14.64 6.69 21.34
C GLU A 285 -15.86 7.62 21.43
N ASP A 286 -16.78 7.50 20.47
CA ASP A 286 -17.96 8.36 20.36
C ASP A 286 -18.82 8.34 21.64
N GLY A 287 -19.13 9.52 22.16
CA GLY A 287 -19.88 9.69 23.41
C GLY A 287 -19.10 9.39 24.68
N LEU A 288 -17.81 9.05 24.60
CA LEU A 288 -16.95 8.80 25.76
C LEU A 288 -15.72 9.71 25.79
N THR A 289 -14.88 9.67 24.76
CA THR A 289 -13.67 10.52 24.66
C THR A 289 -13.85 11.72 23.75
N GLY A 290 -14.96 11.74 23.01
CA GLY A 290 -15.27 12.78 22.05
C GLY A 290 -16.46 12.41 21.17
N PHE A 291 -16.53 13.04 20.01
CA PHE A 291 -17.52 12.75 18.98
C PHE A 291 -16.85 12.61 17.62
N VAL A 292 -17.23 11.55 16.91
CA VAL A 292 -16.77 11.27 15.54
C VAL A 292 -17.90 11.67 14.59
N VAL A 293 -17.67 12.69 13.78
CA VAL A 293 -18.71 13.35 12.97
C VAL A 293 -18.40 13.32 11.48
N GLY A 294 -19.42 13.39 10.63
CA GLY A 294 -19.28 13.39 9.18
C GLY A 294 -18.95 14.76 8.58
N ASP A 295 -19.44 15.84 9.20
CA ASP A 295 -19.38 17.20 8.66
C ASP A 295 -19.49 18.28 9.76
N GLU A 296 -19.52 19.54 9.33
CA GLU A 296 -19.66 20.70 10.22
C GLU A 296 -21.00 20.74 10.98
N GLU A 297 -22.11 20.26 10.40
CA GLU A 297 -23.43 20.30 11.05
C GLU A 297 -23.47 19.33 12.23
N GLU A 298 -22.99 18.11 12.01
CA GLU A 298 -22.84 17.12 13.08
C GLU A 298 -21.83 17.58 14.14
N ALA A 299 -20.76 18.28 13.75
CA ALA A 299 -19.79 18.86 14.70
C ALA A 299 -20.44 19.91 15.62
N VAL A 300 -21.27 20.81 15.05
CA VAL A 300 -22.02 21.80 15.83
C VAL A 300 -23.02 21.10 16.77
N ALA A 301 -23.74 20.09 16.30
CA ALA A 301 -24.67 19.32 17.14
C ALA A 301 -23.95 18.51 18.24
N ALA A 302 -22.69 18.12 18.02
CA ALA A 302 -21.85 17.45 19.01
C ALA A 302 -21.37 18.40 20.11
N ALA A 303 -21.14 19.68 19.80
CA ALA A 303 -20.74 20.69 20.77
C ALA A 303 -21.72 20.80 21.95
N ASP A 304 -23.03 20.74 21.68
CA ASP A 304 -24.09 20.78 22.71
C ASP A 304 -24.04 19.61 23.71
N LYS A 305 -23.37 18.52 23.34
CA LYS A 305 -23.28 17.28 24.12
C LYS A 305 -21.99 17.19 24.94
N LEU A 306 -21.04 18.11 24.77
CA LEU A 306 -19.73 18.09 25.43
C LEU A 306 -19.81 18.05 26.96
N SER A 307 -20.81 18.74 27.54
CA SER A 307 -21.04 18.76 28.99
C SER A 307 -21.37 17.40 29.60
N ARG A 308 -21.75 16.41 28.78
CA ARG A 308 -22.05 15.04 29.20
C ARG A 308 -20.79 14.19 29.37
N LEU A 309 -19.65 14.62 28.83
CA LEU A 309 -18.41 13.85 28.83
C LEU A 309 -17.63 14.11 30.12
N SER A 310 -17.15 13.04 30.76
CA SER A 310 -16.32 13.13 31.95
C SER A 310 -14.85 13.29 31.56
N ARG A 311 -14.28 14.48 31.75
CA ARG A 311 -12.86 14.77 31.49
C ARG A 311 -11.91 13.78 32.18
N GLY A 312 -12.27 13.32 33.39
CA GLY A 312 -11.54 12.28 34.11
C GLY A 312 -11.57 10.93 33.41
N ALA A 313 -12.73 10.53 32.86
CA ALA A 313 -12.85 9.30 32.07
C ALA A 313 -12.05 9.38 30.77
N ILE A 314 -12.00 10.56 30.13
CA ILE A 314 -11.18 10.79 28.92
C ILE A 314 -9.70 10.56 29.25
N ARG A 315 -9.21 11.15 30.35
CA ARG A 315 -7.85 10.95 30.83
C ARG A 315 -7.56 9.48 31.13
N GLN A 316 -8.49 8.79 31.81
CA GLN A 316 -8.35 7.37 32.10
C GLN A 316 -8.23 6.54 30.81
N ARG A 317 -9.05 6.83 29.78
CA ARG A 317 -8.94 6.17 28.47
C ARG A 317 -7.58 6.40 27.81
N PHE A 318 -7.02 7.59 27.95
CA PHE A 318 -5.65 7.85 27.51
C PHE A 318 -4.63 6.97 28.25
N GLU A 319 -4.74 6.82 29.57
CA GLU A 319 -3.81 6.00 30.36
C GLU A 319 -3.91 4.51 30.02
N GLU A 320 -5.14 4.01 29.80
CA GLU A 320 -5.42 2.64 29.38
C GLU A 320 -4.83 2.33 27.99
N ARG A 321 -4.96 3.29 27.06
CA ARG A 321 -4.80 3.01 25.63
C ARG A 321 -3.63 3.68 24.96
N PHE A 322 -3.08 4.78 25.44
CA PHE A 322 -2.16 5.63 24.65
C PHE A 322 -0.89 6.04 25.40
N THR A 323 -0.47 5.25 26.40
CA THR A 323 0.83 5.44 27.04
C THR A 323 1.98 4.83 26.23
N ALA A 324 3.14 5.48 26.26
CA ALA A 324 4.36 4.97 25.64
C ALA A 324 4.74 3.58 26.19
N ARG A 325 4.47 3.33 27.48
CA ARG A 325 4.67 2.03 28.13
C ARG A 325 3.80 0.91 27.56
N ARG A 326 2.53 1.20 27.25
CA ARG A 326 1.65 0.25 26.56
C ARG A 326 2.19 -0.06 25.17
N MET A 327 2.50 0.99 24.40
CA MET A 327 3.07 0.86 23.05
C MET A 327 4.36 0.01 23.06
N ALA A 328 5.32 0.30 23.97
CA ALA A 328 6.57 -0.44 24.07
C ALA A 328 6.35 -1.91 24.41
N ARG A 329 5.42 -2.23 25.32
CA ARG A 329 5.06 -3.62 25.65
C ARG A 329 4.51 -4.39 24.46
N GLU A 330 3.67 -3.77 23.62
CA GLU A 330 3.16 -4.40 22.40
C GLU A 330 4.29 -4.66 21.38
N TYR A 331 5.23 -3.72 21.21
CA TYR A 331 6.41 -3.95 20.39
C TYR A 331 7.28 -5.09 20.93
N LEU A 332 7.44 -5.22 22.24
CA LEU A 332 8.19 -6.34 22.83
C LEU A 332 7.55 -7.70 22.50
N VAL A 333 6.22 -7.80 22.39
CA VAL A 333 5.52 -9.01 21.92
C VAL A 333 5.86 -9.31 20.46
N VAL A 334 5.83 -8.28 19.61
CA VAL A 334 6.22 -8.40 18.19
C VAL A 334 7.66 -8.86 18.06
N TYR A 335 8.60 -8.24 18.79
CA TYR A 335 10.02 -8.58 18.73
C TYR A 335 10.27 -10.04 19.14
N ARG A 336 9.68 -10.49 20.26
CA ARG A 336 9.81 -11.89 20.70
C ARG A 336 9.29 -12.87 19.66
N SER A 337 8.14 -12.58 19.05
CA SER A 337 7.54 -13.41 18.02
C SER A 337 8.46 -13.57 16.80
N LEU A 338 9.11 -12.48 16.37
CA LEU A 338 10.04 -12.51 15.23
C LEU A 338 11.33 -13.28 15.55
N ILE A 339 11.87 -13.10 16.76
CA ILE A 339 13.05 -13.83 17.23
C ILE A 339 12.76 -15.34 17.30
N GLU A 340 11.60 -15.73 17.83
CA GLU A 340 11.18 -17.13 17.93
C GLU A 340 10.98 -17.77 16.55
N LEU A 341 10.36 -17.05 15.60
CA LEU A 341 10.19 -17.51 14.23
C LEU A 341 11.52 -17.77 13.53
N GLU A 342 12.51 -16.90 13.70
CA GLU A 342 13.82 -17.08 13.09
C GLU A 342 14.59 -18.25 13.74
N ALA A 343 14.52 -18.38 15.07
CA ALA A 343 15.09 -19.53 15.77
C ALA A 343 14.47 -20.87 15.35
N LEU A 344 13.20 -20.88 14.92
CA LEU A 344 12.55 -22.08 14.35
C LEU A 344 13.06 -22.37 12.93
N ARG A 345 13.26 -21.35 12.10
CA ARG A 345 13.83 -21.49 10.75
C ARG A 345 15.25 -22.04 10.78
N ASP A 346 16.08 -21.55 11.70
CA ASP A 346 17.44 -22.04 11.89
C ASP A 346 17.48 -23.52 12.32
N ARG A 347 16.58 -23.92 13.23
CA ARG A 347 16.45 -25.32 13.66
C ARG A 347 16.01 -26.23 12.52
N ALA A 348 15.03 -25.81 11.73
CA ALA A 348 14.55 -26.57 10.57
C ALA A 348 15.66 -26.74 9.50
N SER A 349 16.43 -25.68 9.22
CA SER A 349 17.52 -25.73 8.24
C SER A 349 18.69 -26.63 8.71
N THR A 350 18.99 -26.64 10.01
CA THR A 350 20.02 -27.48 10.63
C THR A 350 19.61 -28.95 10.65
N SER A 351 18.34 -29.25 10.98
CA SER A 351 17.79 -30.60 10.93
C SER A 351 17.85 -31.18 9.51
N TYR A 352 17.50 -30.39 8.49
CA TYR A 352 17.56 -30.80 7.08
C TYR A 352 19.01 -31.10 6.62
N ARG A 353 19.99 -30.31 7.06
CA ARG A 353 21.42 -30.54 6.77
C ARG A 353 21.99 -31.79 7.46
N SER A 354 21.49 -32.15 8.64
CA SER A 354 21.95 -33.34 9.37
C SER A 354 21.47 -34.66 8.76
N VAL A 355 20.28 -34.68 8.16
CA VAL A 355 19.67 -35.88 7.54
C VAL A 355 20.22 -36.15 6.13
N HIS A 356 20.71 -35.12 5.43
CA HIS A 356 21.18 -35.23 4.03
C HIS A 356 22.70 -35.27 3.85
N ARG A 357 23.47 -35.65 4.88
CA ARG A 357 24.95 -35.68 4.83
C ARG A 357 25.54 -36.80 3.95
N ASP A 358 24.74 -37.80 3.53
CA ASP A 358 25.17 -38.95 2.70
C ASP A 358 24.60 -38.96 1.27
N SER A 359 24.20 -37.82 0.72
CA SER A 359 23.74 -37.75 -0.66
C SER A 359 24.32 -36.53 -1.37
N ARG A 360 25.13 -36.78 -2.41
CA ARG A 360 25.67 -35.74 -3.30
C ARG A 360 24.53 -34.80 -3.75
N PRO A 361 24.77 -33.48 -3.86
CA PRO A 361 23.69 -32.54 -4.12
C PRO A 361 23.17 -32.72 -5.55
N HIS A 362 21.94 -33.23 -5.69
CA HIS A 362 21.15 -33.01 -6.90
C HIS A 362 20.47 -31.64 -6.79
N SER A 363 20.72 -30.85 -7.85
CA SER A 363 20.11 -29.58 -8.28
C SER A 363 19.06 -28.95 -7.36
N GLN A 364 19.34 -27.70 -7.00
CA GLN A 364 18.39 -26.70 -6.49
C GLN A 364 16.99 -26.88 -7.10
N SER A 365 16.02 -27.28 -6.27
CA SER A 365 14.61 -27.21 -6.64
C SER A 365 14.20 -25.75 -6.73
N ARG A 366 14.02 -25.26 -7.96
CA ARG A 366 13.32 -24.00 -8.25
C ARG A 366 11.96 -23.99 -7.54
N PRO A 367 11.44 -22.82 -7.13
CA PRO A 367 10.10 -22.73 -6.55
C PRO A 367 9.09 -23.40 -7.49
N ARG A 368 8.35 -24.39 -6.97
CA ARG A 368 7.28 -25.08 -7.69
C ARG A 368 6.23 -24.04 -8.08
N ARG A 369 6.17 -23.68 -9.36
CA ARG A 369 5.11 -22.83 -9.91
C ARG A 369 3.77 -23.54 -9.80
N ILE A 370 2.73 -22.77 -9.46
CA ILE A 370 1.36 -23.27 -9.32
C ILE A 370 0.80 -23.52 -10.73
N PRO A 371 0.34 -24.73 -11.08
CA PRO A 371 -0.25 -25.02 -12.39
C PRO A 371 -1.47 -24.14 -12.66
N SER A 372 -1.66 -23.72 -13.91
CA SER A 372 -2.80 -22.90 -14.36
C SER A 372 -4.15 -23.55 -13.98
N SER A 373 -4.21 -24.89 -13.92
CA SER A 373 -5.38 -25.66 -13.47
C SER A 373 -5.73 -25.40 -12.00
N ARG A 374 -4.74 -25.21 -11.12
CA ARG A 374 -4.97 -24.88 -9.71
C ARG A 374 -5.44 -23.45 -9.51
N VAL A 375 -4.95 -22.50 -10.32
CA VAL A 375 -5.42 -21.11 -10.29
C VAL A 375 -6.90 -21.05 -10.71
N LEU A 376 -7.27 -21.81 -11.74
CA LEU A 376 -8.67 -21.90 -12.19
C LEU A 376 -9.57 -22.64 -11.18
N GLU A 377 -9.05 -23.67 -10.49
CA GLU A 377 -9.75 -24.33 -9.38
C GLU A 377 -9.98 -23.36 -8.21
N GLU A 378 -9.00 -22.51 -7.88
CA GLU A 378 -9.12 -21.50 -6.82
C GLU A 378 -10.14 -20.41 -7.18
N VAL A 379 -10.15 -19.94 -8.43
CA VAL A 379 -11.17 -18.99 -8.94
C VAL A 379 -12.57 -19.60 -8.85
N ILE A 380 -12.73 -20.88 -9.15
CA ILE A 380 -14.00 -21.59 -9.01
C ILE A 380 -14.43 -21.70 -7.54
N HIS A 381 -13.47 -21.93 -6.63
CA HIS A 381 -13.74 -22.06 -5.20
C HIS A 381 -14.09 -20.72 -4.53
N GLN A 382 -13.55 -19.61 -5.03
CA GLN A 382 -13.79 -18.27 -4.51
C GLN A 382 -14.98 -17.54 -5.17
N ALA A 383 -15.58 -18.11 -6.22
CA ALA A 383 -16.70 -17.49 -6.94
C ALA A 383 -17.99 -17.46 -6.08
N SER A 384 -18.66 -16.30 -6.04
CA SER A 384 -19.93 -16.15 -5.32
C SER A 384 -21.04 -17.05 -5.90
N ALA A 385 -21.98 -17.49 -5.06
CA ALA A 385 -23.04 -18.43 -5.46
C ALA A 385 -24.01 -17.88 -6.52
N GLU A 386 -24.15 -16.55 -6.65
CA GLU A 386 -25.14 -15.93 -7.54
C GLU A 386 -24.55 -15.29 -8.80
N TYR A 387 -23.52 -14.43 -8.67
CA TYR A 387 -22.88 -13.78 -9.81
C TYR A 387 -21.42 -13.37 -9.55
N VAL A 388 -20.65 -13.23 -10.63
CA VAL A 388 -19.26 -12.76 -10.60
C VAL A 388 -19.12 -11.55 -11.53
N THR A 389 -18.39 -10.51 -11.14
CA THR A 389 -18.11 -9.37 -12.02
C THR A 389 -16.88 -9.61 -12.89
N VAL A 390 -16.85 -9.03 -14.09
CA VAL A 390 -15.66 -9.10 -14.97
C VAL A 390 -14.44 -8.50 -14.26
N GLY A 391 -14.62 -7.40 -13.52
CA GLY A 391 -13.55 -6.78 -12.72
C GLY A 391 -12.97 -7.70 -11.64
N TRP A 392 -13.83 -8.47 -10.96
CA TRP A 392 -13.37 -9.48 -9.99
C TRP A 392 -12.57 -10.59 -10.69
N LEU A 393 -13.07 -11.08 -11.84
CA LEU A 393 -12.42 -12.13 -12.60
C LEU A 393 -11.03 -11.69 -13.12
N THR A 394 -10.91 -10.47 -13.64
CA THR A 394 -9.62 -9.91 -14.09
C THR A 394 -8.66 -9.69 -12.92
N SER A 395 -9.16 -9.20 -11.77
CA SER A 395 -8.33 -8.98 -10.57
C SER A 395 -7.81 -10.29 -9.95
N THR A 396 -8.58 -11.37 -10.07
CA THR A 396 -8.19 -12.69 -9.52
C THR A 396 -7.19 -13.42 -10.44
N LEU A 397 -7.25 -13.19 -11.76
CA LEU A 397 -6.40 -13.86 -12.76
C LEU A 397 -5.03 -13.15 -13.00
N HIS A 398 -4.84 -11.94 -12.45
CA HIS A 398 -3.61 -11.12 -12.45
C HIS A 398 -2.71 -11.33 -13.70
N ARG A 399 -1.46 -11.79 -13.53
CA ARG A 399 -0.39 -11.86 -14.58
C ARG A 399 -0.72 -12.75 -15.78
N HIS A 400 -1.75 -13.60 -15.70
CA HIS A 400 -2.19 -14.51 -16.77
C HIS A 400 -3.49 -14.05 -17.47
N SER A 401 -4.07 -12.93 -17.02
CA SER A 401 -5.35 -12.40 -17.52
C SER A 401 -5.35 -12.15 -19.03
N PHE A 402 -4.29 -11.55 -19.59
CA PHE A 402 -4.15 -11.34 -21.04
C PHE A 402 -4.21 -12.65 -21.83
N GLY A 403 -3.37 -13.62 -21.47
CA GLY A 403 -3.27 -14.88 -22.22
C GLY A 403 -4.56 -15.70 -22.16
N ILE A 404 -5.21 -15.78 -21.00
CA ILE A 404 -6.44 -16.55 -20.82
C ILE A 404 -7.62 -15.89 -21.57
N ILE A 405 -7.71 -14.56 -21.54
CA ILE A 405 -8.75 -13.82 -22.26
C ILE A 405 -8.53 -13.92 -23.77
N MET A 406 -7.29 -13.76 -24.25
CA MET A 406 -6.98 -13.92 -25.68
C MET A 406 -7.20 -15.36 -26.16
N LEU A 407 -6.87 -16.37 -25.34
CA LEU A 407 -7.17 -17.77 -25.64
C LEU A 407 -8.68 -17.99 -25.75
N SER A 408 -9.45 -17.45 -24.81
CA SER A 408 -10.92 -17.58 -24.80
C SER A 408 -11.56 -16.91 -26.02
N LEU A 409 -11.09 -15.69 -26.38
CA LEU A 409 -11.57 -14.95 -27.54
C LEU A 409 -11.12 -15.58 -28.86
N GLY A 410 -9.89 -16.12 -28.93
CA GLY A 410 -9.35 -16.85 -30.06
C GLY A 410 -10.16 -18.11 -30.36
N LEU A 411 -10.51 -18.88 -29.32
CA LEU A 411 -11.37 -20.05 -29.47
C LEU A 411 -12.79 -19.65 -29.90
N LEU A 412 -13.34 -18.59 -29.33
CA LEU A 412 -14.66 -18.08 -29.73
C LEU A 412 -14.68 -17.61 -31.21
N ALA A 413 -13.58 -17.05 -31.70
CA ALA A 413 -13.42 -16.61 -33.08
C ALA A 413 -13.37 -17.76 -34.11
N THR A 414 -13.17 -19.02 -33.67
CA THR A 414 -13.26 -20.20 -34.56
C THR A 414 -14.70 -20.56 -34.94
N THR A 415 -15.70 -19.96 -34.28
CA THR A 415 -17.11 -20.24 -34.58
C THR A 415 -17.52 -19.61 -35.92
N PRO A 416 -18.23 -20.33 -36.81
CA PRO A 416 -18.58 -19.81 -38.15
C PRO A 416 -19.52 -18.61 -38.15
N VAL A 417 -20.24 -18.37 -37.05
CA VAL A 417 -21.29 -17.35 -36.93
C VAL A 417 -20.90 -16.38 -35.80
N GLY A 418 -20.07 -15.38 -36.11
CA GLY A 418 -19.81 -14.27 -35.16
C GLY A 418 -18.35 -13.89 -34.89
N SER A 419 -17.39 -14.18 -35.78
CA SER A 419 -15.96 -13.88 -35.56
C SER A 419 -15.60 -12.38 -35.52
N THR A 420 -16.51 -11.48 -35.93
CA THR A 420 -16.26 -10.03 -35.96
C THR A 420 -16.13 -9.41 -34.57
N ILE A 421 -17.01 -9.77 -33.63
CA ILE A 421 -17.01 -9.20 -32.27
C ILE A 421 -15.77 -9.66 -31.48
N PRO A 422 -15.45 -10.97 -31.38
CA PRO A 422 -14.22 -11.44 -30.74
C PRO A 422 -12.96 -10.89 -31.43
N GLY A 423 -12.97 -10.77 -32.76
CA GLY A 423 -11.88 -10.18 -33.54
C GLY A 423 -11.60 -8.72 -33.15
N LEU A 424 -12.62 -7.87 -33.04
CA LEU A 424 -12.44 -6.47 -32.60
C LEU A 424 -11.87 -6.38 -31.19
N ILE A 425 -12.33 -7.24 -30.27
CA ILE A 425 -11.81 -7.27 -28.90
C ILE A 425 -10.35 -7.77 -28.87
N LEU A 426 -10.01 -8.79 -29.67
CA LEU A 426 -8.63 -9.26 -29.83
C LEU A 426 -7.70 -8.18 -30.37
N ALA A 427 -8.17 -7.35 -31.32
CA ALA A 427 -7.38 -6.23 -31.85
C ALA A 427 -7.06 -5.20 -30.75
N VAL A 428 -8.04 -4.86 -29.92
CA VAL A 428 -7.83 -3.95 -28.77
C VAL A 428 -6.84 -4.55 -27.77
N MET A 429 -6.95 -5.85 -27.47
CA MET A 429 -6.03 -6.53 -26.56
C MET A 429 -4.61 -6.59 -27.12
N ALA A 430 -4.46 -6.84 -28.42
CA ALA A 430 -3.17 -6.83 -29.09
C ALA A 430 -2.48 -5.46 -29.01
N VAL A 431 -3.22 -4.37 -29.22
CA VAL A 431 -2.69 -3.00 -29.06
C VAL A 431 -2.25 -2.73 -27.62
N GLN A 432 -3.04 -3.14 -26.63
CA GLN A 432 -2.65 -2.99 -25.22
C GLN A 432 -1.38 -3.77 -24.87
N LEU A 433 -1.19 -4.95 -25.49
CA LEU A 433 0.01 -5.76 -25.33
C LEU A 433 1.25 -5.09 -25.98
N ILE A 434 1.09 -4.47 -27.15
CA ILE A 434 2.15 -3.70 -27.84
C ILE A 434 2.61 -2.49 -27.00
N VAL A 435 1.67 -1.80 -26.35
CA VAL A 435 1.94 -0.64 -25.47
C VAL A 435 2.60 -1.05 -24.15
N GLY A 436 2.74 -2.35 -23.87
CA GLY A 436 3.40 -2.85 -22.66
C GLY A 436 2.52 -2.76 -21.41
N ARG A 437 1.19 -2.76 -21.55
CA ARG A 437 0.28 -2.82 -20.40
C ARG A 437 0.44 -4.17 -19.70
N GLY A 438 0.50 -4.16 -18.37
CA GLY A 438 0.63 -5.38 -17.56
C GLY A 438 -0.67 -6.18 -17.41
N GLU A 439 -1.83 -5.53 -17.59
CA GLU A 439 -3.17 -6.14 -17.50
C GLU A 439 -4.14 -5.55 -18.54
N PRO A 440 -5.14 -6.33 -18.99
CA PRO A 440 -6.13 -5.88 -19.96
C PRO A 440 -7.06 -4.84 -19.33
N VAL A 441 -7.04 -3.62 -19.87
CA VAL A 441 -7.88 -2.52 -19.39
C VAL A 441 -9.21 -2.54 -20.13
N PHE A 442 -10.29 -2.68 -19.37
CA PHE A 442 -11.65 -2.61 -19.88
C PHE A 442 -12.34 -1.32 -19.43
N PRO A 443 -13.25 -0.74 -20.23
CA PRO A 443 -14.11 0.34 -19.78
C PRO A 443 -14.93 -0.03 -18.54
N HIS A 444 -15.26 0.95 -17.71
CA HIS A 444 -15.96 0.75 -16.43
C HIS A 444 -17.29 -0.02 -16.57
N PHE A 445 -18.02 0.15 -17.68
CA PHE A 445 -19.27 -0.57 -17.95
C PHE A 445 -19.08 -2.08 -18.18
N VAL A 446 -17.89 -2.50 -18.63
CA VAL A 446 -17.54 -3.92 -18.80
C VAL A 446 -17.10 -4.52 -17.46
N MET A 447 -16.28 -3.79 -16.69
CA MET A 447 -15.77 -4.24 -15.40
C MET A 447 -16.89 -4.52 -14.39
N THR A 448 -17.97 -3.74 -14.46
CA THR A 448 -19.15 -3.88 -13.58
C THR A 448 -20.19 -4.88 -14.07
N ARG A 449 -20.01 -5.47 -15.26
CA ARG A 449 -20.96 -6.43 -15.83
C ARG A 449 -20.99 -7.71 -15.01
N ARG A 450 -22.19 -8.11 -14.58
CA ARG A 450 -22.43 -9.33 -13.80
C ARG A 450 -22.56 -10.53 -14.73
N LEU A 451 -21.75 -11.56 -14.50
CA LEU A 451 -21.80 -12.84 -15.17
C LEU A 451 -22.44 -13.88 -14.26
N PRO A 452 -23.41 -14.70 -14.75
CA PRO A 452 -24.01 -15.75 -13.94
C PRO A 452 -22.98 -16.82 -13.57
N THR A 453 -22.81 -17.10 -12.27
CA THR A 453 -21.82 -18.08 -11.79
C THR A 453 -22.03 -19.46 -12.42
N LYS A 454 -23.29 -19.85 -12.69
CA LYS A 454 -23.65 -21.12 -13.35
C LYS A 454 -23.01 -21.29 -14.75
N GLN A 455 -22.79 -20.20 -15.50
CA GLN A 455 -22.14 -20.27 -16.82
C GLN A 455 -20.62 -20.42 -16.67
N ILE A 456 -20.02 -19.71 -15.72
CA ILE A 456 -18.58 -19.78 -15.40
C ILE A 456 -18.22 -21.18 -14.91
N LEU A 457 -19.03 -21.80 -14.05
CA LEU A 457 -18.78 -23.16 -13.55
C LEU A 457 -18.84 -24.21 -14.66
N ARG A 458 -19.78 -24.09 -15.61
CA ARG A 458 -19.87 -25.01 -16.76
C ARG A 458 -18.68 -24.88 -17.71
N LEU A 459 -18.21 -23.65 -17.96
CA LEU A 459 -17.06 -23.38 -18.81
C LEU A 459 -15.74 -23.75 -18.11
N GLY A 460 -15.60 -23.38 -16.83
CA GLY A 460 -14.45 -23.66 -15.98
C GLY A 460 -14.19 -25.15 -15.80
N GLY A 461 -15.24 -25.96 -15.55
CA GLY A 461 -15.09 -27.41 -15.42
C GLY A 461 -14.55 -28.09 -16.68
N ARG A 462 -14.95 -27.62 -17.88
CA ARG A 462 -14.40 -28.12 -19.16
C ARG A 462 -12.99 -27.60 -19.41
N ALA A 463 -12.73 -26.34 -19.09
CA ALA A 463 -11.42 -25.72 -19.25
C ALA A 463 -10.35 -26.37 -18.36
N ILE A 464 -10.68 -26.76 -17.12
CA ILE A 464 -9.76 -27.47 -16.21
C ILE A 464 -9.32 -28.81 -16.81
N HIS A 465 -10.25 -29.54 -17.45
CA HIS A 465 -9.92 -30.84 -18.06
C HIS A 465 -8.95 -30.68 -19.24
N VAL A 466 -9.19 -29.68 -20.09
CA VAL A 466 -8.30 -29.34 -21.21
C VAL A 466 -6.94 -28.83 -20.71
N LEU A 467 -6.93 -27.95 -19.69
CA LEU A 467 -5.69 -27.46 -19.08
C LEU A 467 -4.86 -28.60 -18.49
N LYS A 468 -5.45 -29.52 -17.72
CA LYS A 468 -4.73 -30.68 -17.15
C LYS A 468 -4.16 -31.61 -18.22
N TYR A 469 -4.80 -31.68 -19.39
CA TYR A 469 -4.27 -32.44 -20.53
C TYR A 469 -3.11 -31.69 -21.20
N LEU A 470 -3.24 -30.37 -21.40
CA LEU A 470 -2.22 -29.51 -21.98
C LEU A 470 -0.99 -29.37 -21.08
N GLU A 471 -1.14 -29.31 -19.76
CA GLU A 471 -0.05 -29.30 -18.75
C GLU A 471 0.85 -30.54 -18.83
N LYS A 472 0.37 -31.65 -19.41
CA LYS A 472 1.19 -32.86 -19.66
C LYS A 472 2.05 -32.78 -20.91
N VAL A 473 1.71 -31.89 -21.84
CA VAL A 473 2.34 -31.77 -23.17
C VAL A 473 3.19 -30.50 -23.26
N VAL A 474 2.77 -29.44 -22.59
CA VAL A 474 3.39 -28.11 -22.60
C VAL A 474 4.24 -27.95 -21.34
N HIS A 475 5.54 -27.70 -21.53
CA HIS A 475 6.49 -27.46 -20.47
C HIS A 475 7.34 -26.24 -20.83
N PRO A 476 7.68 -25.35 -19.90
CA PRO A 476 8.44 -24.13 -20.19
C PRO A 476 9.84 -24.48 -20.73
N ARG A 477 9.96 -24.48 -22.06
CA ARG A 477 11.20 -24.65 -22.82
C ARG A 477 11.63 -23.27 -23.31
N TRP A 478 12.89 -22.90 -23.04
CA TRP A 478 13.51 -21.61 -23.41
C TRP A 478 12.87 -20.35 -22.79
N PRO A 479 13.01 -20.12 -21.47
CA PRO A 479 12.41 -18.98 -20.77
C PRO A 479 13.09 -17.61 -21.03
N ILE A 480 14.19 -17.56 -21.79
CA ILE A 480 15.03 -16.36 -21.95
C ILE A 480 14.44 -15.34 -22.95
N THR A 481 13.41 -15.69 -23.72
CA THR A 481 12.85 -14.86 -24.81
C THR A 481 11.55 -14.12 -24.46
N PHE A 482 10.97 -14.29 -23.27
CA PHE A 482 9.57 -13.93 -23.02
C PHE A 482 9.28 -12.43 -22.88
N GLU A 483 10.17 -11.66 -22.23
CA GLU A 483 9.96 -10.21 -22.07
C GLU A 483 10.20 -9.44 -23.38
N ALA A 484 11.15 -9.88 -24.20
CA ALA A 484 11.42 -9.30 -25.52
C ALA A 484 10.35 -9.67 -26.57
N ALA A 485 9.63 -10.78 -26.38
CA ALA A 485 8.64 -11.27 -27.34
C ALA A 485 7.24 -10.63 -27.20
N LYS A 486 6.94 -9.90 -26.11
CA LYS A 486 5.58 -9.34 -25.87
C LYS A 486 5.07 -8.44 -26.99
N CYS A 487 5.93 -7.53 -27.47
CA CYS A 487 5.58 -6.63 -28.58
C CYS A 487 5.40 -7.41 -29.89
N ALA A 488 6.28 -8.37 -30.18
CA ALA A 488 6.19 -9.21 -31.37
C ALA A 488 4.91 -10.07 -31.40
N VAL A 489 4.53 -10.63 -30.25
CA VAL A 489 3.28 -11.39 -30.07
C VAL A 489 2.07 -10.49 -30.31
N GLY A 490 2.06 -9.28 -29.74
CA GLY A 490 0.99 -8.31 -29.96
C GLY A 490 0.84 -7.92 -31.43
N ILE A 491 1.95 -7.61 -32.13
CA ILE A 491 1.95 -7.30 -33.56
C ILE A 491 1.39 -8.49 -34.37
N MET A 492 1.82 -9.71 -34.07
CA MET A 492 1.37 -10.89 -34.80
C MET A 492 -0.13 -11.18 -34.60
N ILE A 493 -0.64 -11.04 -33.37
CA ILE A 493 -2.07 -11.18 -33.08
C ILE A 493 -2.87 -10.10 -33.82
N LEU A 494 -2.36 -8.87 -33.88
CA LEU A 494 -3.01 -7.78 -34.61
C LEU A 494 -3.11 -8.06 -36.12
N LEU A 495 -2.02 -8.54 -36.73
CA LEU A 495 -1.99 -8.93 -38.15
C LEU A 495 -2.95 -10.09 -38.45
N LEU A 496 -2.93 -11.15 -37.63
CA LEU A 496 -3.85 -12.28 -37.78
C LEU A 496 -5.31 -11.86 -37.60
N THR A 497 -5.57 -10.92 -36.69
CA THR A 497 -6.91 -10.36 -36.47
C THR A 497 -7.37 -9.52 -37.66
N ALA A 498 -6.46 -8.78 -38.31
CA ALA A 498 -6.78 -8.09 -39.55
C ALA A 498 -7.14 -9.07 -40.68
N VAL A 499 -6.38 -10.16 -40.84
CA VAL A 499 -6.71 -11.24 -41.79
C VAL A 499 -8.08 -11.86 -41.48
N LEU A 500 -8.37 -12.09 -40.20
CA LEU A 500 -9.65 -12.62 -39.72
C LEU A 500 -10.84 -11.69 -40.06
N LEU A 501 -10.65 -10.36 -40.01
CA LEU A 501 -11.69 -9.38 -40.28
C LEU A 501 -11.86 -9.06 -41.77
N LEU A 502 -10.78 -9.13 -42.56
CA LEU A 502 -10.75 -8.72 -43.98
C LEU A 502 -11.12 -9.84 -44.96
N THR A 503 -11.20 -11.10 -44.51
CA THR A 503 -11.57 -12.24 -45.37
C THR A 503 -13.00 -12.70 -45.11
N PRO A 504 -14.00 -12.24 -45.89
CA PRO A 504 -15.41 -12.60 -45.70
C PRO A 504 -15.74 -13.99 -46.28
N VAL A 505 -14.83 -14.96 -46.18
CA VAL A 505 -15.05 -16.32 -46.66
C VAL A 505 -15.49 -17.20 -45.48
N PRO A 506 -16.67 -17.82 -45.52
CA PRO A 506 -17.09 -18.73 -44.45
C PRO A 506 -16.06 -19.86 -44.30
N LEU A 507 -15.69 -20.18 -43.06
CA LEU A 507 -14.66 -21.16 -42.66
C LEU A 507 -13.19 -20.70 -42.84
N SER A 508 -12.88 -19.61 -43.57
CA SER A 508 -11.50 -19.10 -43.65
C SER A 508 -11.02 -18.48 -42.34
N ASN A 509 -11.96 -18.10 -41.47
CA ASN A 509 -11.73 -17.53 -40.16
C ASN A 509 -11.18 -18.53 -39.12
N VAL A 510 -11.31 -19.84 -39.38
CA VAL A 510 -10.89 -20.90 -38.44
C VAL A 510 -9.37 -20.95 -38.29
N ALA A 511 -8.63 -20.89 -39.40
CA ALA A 511 -7.17 -21.02 -39.36
C ALA A 511 -6.49 -19.85 -38.60
N PRO A 512 -6.80 -18.56 -38.86
CA PRO A 512 -6.23 -17.45 -38.09
C PRO A 512 -6.60 -17.51 -36.61
N ALA A 513 -7.86 -17.82 -36.30
CA ALA A 513 -8.36 -17.93 -34.93
C ALA A 513 -7.67 -19.06 -34.14
N MET A 514 -7.40 -20.19 -34.79
CA MET A 514 -6.66 -21.31 -34.19
C MET A 514 -5.20 -20.94 -33.90
N VAL A 515 -4.53 -20.22 -34.81
CA VAL A 515 -3.16 -19.73 -34.60
C VAL A 515 -3.11 -18.69 -33.47
N ILE A 516 -4.07 -17.76 -33.38
CA ILE A 516 -4.18 -16.82 -32.25
C ILE A 516 -4.36 -17.58 -30.93
N SER A 517 -5.16 -18.64 -30.93
CA SER A 517 -5.38 -19.49 -29.75
C SER A 517 -4.09 -20.21 -29.33
N LEU A 518 -3.31 -20.72 -30.29
CA LEU A 518 -2.01 -21.36 -30.03
C LEU A 518 -0.96 -20.37 -29.50
N ILE A 519 -0.89 -19.17 -30.07
CA ILE A 519 -0.03 -18.08 -29.57
C ILE A 519 -0.44 -17.71 -28.14
N SER A 520 -1.74 -17.58 -27.88
CA SER A 520 -2.28 -17.24 -26.55
C SER A 520 -1.99 -18.34 -25.53
N LEU A 521 -2.14 -19.60 -25.91
CA LEU A 521 -1.78 -20.75 -25.07
C LEU A 521 -0.28 -20.78 -24.75
N ALA A 522 0.58 -20.57 -25.74
CA ALA A 522 2.02 -20.47 -25.55
C ALA A 522 2.40 -19.29 -24.63
N TYR A 523 1.65 -18.19 -24.72
CA TYR A 523 1.80 -17.01 -23.86
C TYR A 523 1.39 -17.30 -22.41
N VAL A 524 0.27 -17.99 -22.19
CA VAL A 524 -0.20 -18.39 -20.84
C VAL A 524 0.79 -19.31 -20.16
N GLU A 525 1.32 -20.28 -20.89
CA GLU A 525 2.18 -21.34 -20.36
C GLU A 525 3.69 -21.02 -20.40
N GLU A 526 4.05 -19.82 -20.88
CA GLU A 526 5.44 -19.39 -21.08
C GLU A 526 6.30 -20.39 -21.90
N ASP A 527 5.70 -21.07 -22.88
CA ASP A 527 6.39 -22.06 -23.73
C ASP A 527 6.98 -21.40 -24.98
N GLY A 528 8.29 -21.16 -24.97
CA GLY A 528 9.01 -20.51 -26.07
C GLY A 528 9.09 -21.35 -27.36
N LEU A 529 9.03 -22.69 -27.26
CA LEU A 529 9.04 -23.57 -28.43
C LEU A 529 7.68 -23.54 -29.13
N LEU A 530 6.60 -23.69 -28.35
CA LEU A 530 5.25 -23.58 -28.85
C LEU A 530 4.99 -22.19 -29.43
N LEU A 531 5.50 -21.14 -28.78
CA LEU A 531 5.40 -19.77 -29.26
C LEU A 531 6.11 -19.60 -30.61
N SER A 532 7.32 -20.16 -30.75
CA SER A 532 8.09 -20.08 -32.01
C SER A 532 7.38 -20.79 -33.17
N LEU A 533 6.83 -21.99 -32.92
CA LEU A 533 6.05 -22.74 -33.91
C LEU A 533 4.76 -22.01 -34.29
N ALA A 534 4.06 -21.43 -33.31
CA ALA A 534 2.84 -20.68 -33.54
C ALA A 534 3.10 -19.37 -34.31
N LEU A 535 4.19 -18.66 -34.02
CA LEU A 535 4.62 -17.48 -34.77
C LEU A 535 5.02 -17.83 -36.21
N LEU A 536 5.70 -18.96 -36.44
CA LEU A 536 6.01 -19.44 -37.79
C LEU A 536 4.72 -19.72 -38.59
N GLY A 537 3.77 -20.42 -37.98
CA GLY A 537 2.45 -20.65 -38.59
C GLY A 537 1.70 -19.36 -38.90
N ALA A 538 1.82 -18.35 -38.01
CA ALA A 538 1.24 -17.04 -38.22
C ALA A 538 1.83 -16.31 -39.44
N ILE A 539 3.16 -16.32 -39.58
CA ILE A 539 3.86 -15.69 -40.71
C ILE A 539 3.40 -16.31 -42.03
N ILE A 540 3.33 -17.65 -42.11
CA ILE A 540 2.87 -18.36 -43.30
C ILE A 540 1.43 -17.94 -43.65
N LEU A 541 0.54 -17.89 -42.65
CA LEU A 541 -0.86 -17.56 -42.87
C LEU A 541 -1.06 -16.10 -43.32
N VAL A 542 -0.34 -15.16 -42.71
CA VAL A 542 -0.33 -13.76 -43.13
C VAL A 542 0.22 -13.63 -44.56
N GLY A 543 1.26 -14.38 -44.91
CA GLY A 543 1.81 -14.42 -46.27
C GLY A 543 0.82 -14.94 -47.32
N ILE A 544 0.10 -16.03 -47.02
CA ILE A 544 -0.96 -16.57 -47.90
C ILE A 544 -2.07 -15.54 -48.09
N ALA A 545 -2.52 -14.89 -47.00
CA ALA A 545 -3.55 -13.86 -47.07
C ALA A 545 -3.11 -12.65 -47.92
N ALA A 546 -1.86 -12.19 -47.73
CA ALA A 546 -1.30 -11.09 -48.52
C ALA A 546 -1.20 -11.45 -50.01
N ALA A 547 -0.77 -12.67 -50.35
CA ALA A 547 -0.71 -13.14 -51.73
C ALA A 547 -2.11 -13.25 -52.38
N ALA A 548 -3.12 -13.70 -51.63
CA ALA A 548 -4.50 -13.75 -52.10
C ALA A 548 -5.04 -12.34 -52.40
N VAL A 549 -4.84 -11.38 -51.49
CA VAL A 549 -5.23 -9.98 -51.70
C VAL A 549 -4.50 -9.39 -52.91
N TRP A 550 -3.19 -9.59 -53.02
CA TRP A 550 -2.42 -9.12 -54.18
C TRP A 550 -2.94 -9.71 -55.50
N GLY A 551 -3.23 -11.01 -55.53
CA GLY A 551 -3.83 -11.67 -56.69
C GLY A 551 -5.18 -11.07 -57.09
N THR A 552 -6.04 -10.73 -56.12
CA THR A 552 -7.32 -10.05 -56.41
C THR A 552 -7.12 -8.64 -56.97
N ILE A 553 -6.14 -7.89 -56.47
CA ILE A 553 -5.81 -6.55 -56.97
C ILE A 553 -5.30 -6.63 -58.42
N VAL A 554 -4.34 -7.51 -58.68
CA VAL A 554 -3.77 -7.71 -60.03
C VAL A 554 -4.86 -8.18 -61.01
N GLY A 555 -5.72 -9.11 -60.59
CA GLY A 555 -6.86 -9.55 -61.40
C GLY A 555 -7.85 -8.42 -61.71
N ALA A 556 -8.18 -7.58 -60.74
CA ALA A 556 -9.06 -6.43 -60.95
C ALA A 556 -8.44 -5.40 -61.90
N VAL A 557 -7.13 -5.15 -61.80
CA VAL A 557 -6.40 -4.26 -62.70
C VAL A 557 -6.36 -4.81 -64.13
N LEU A 558 -6.13 -6.12 -64.30
CA LEU A 558 -6.12 -6.79 -65.61
C LEU A 558 -7.50 -6.86 -66.28
N ILE A 559 -8.59 -6.87 -65.51
CA ILE A 559 -9.96 -6.80 -66.03
C ILE A 559 -10.35 -5.36 -66.38
N SER A 560 -9.70 -4.37 -65.76
CA SER A 560 -9.97 -2.94 -65.96
C SER A 560 -9.08 -2.29 -67.02
N ALA A 561 -8.06 -3.01 -67.50
CA ALA A 561 -7.16 -2.65 -68.61
C ALA A 561 -7.57 -3.40 -69.87
#